data_AF-A0AA95G4D9-F1
#
_entry.id   AF-A0AA95G4D9-F1
#
_cell.length_a   1.000
_cell.length_b   1.000
_cell.length_c   1.000
_cell.angle_alpha   90.00
_cell.angle_beta   90.00
_cell.angle_gamma   90.00
#
_symmetry.space_group_name_H-M   'P 1'
#
loop_
_entity.id
_entity.type
_entity.pdbx_description
1 polymer ?
#
loop_
_entity_poly.entity_id
_entity_poly.type
_entity_poly.pdbx_seq_one_letter_code
_entity_poly.pdbx_strand_id
1 'polypeptide(L)'
;MLMETSGQLPGRRKFLEQRAILQNSLTLTRANDTATRFDRLDETRKKVVFMLANEAASRVAGMPQLTRRHLDAPFASLGEAEQAVLLLGIKRLAEFAAALPWEFEDYAAPRAEIQAMRDKPVEPKNPTN
;
A
#
# COMPACT_ATOMS: atom_id res chain seq x y z
N MET A 1 39.82 -48.92 3.67
CA MET A 1 39.76 -47.45 3.60
C MET A 1 38.81 -47.09 2.47
N LEU A 2 37.55 -46.81 2.79
CA LEU A 2 36.53 -46.39 1.84
C LEU A 2 36.65 -44.88 1.64
N MET A 3 36.86 -44.48 0.39
CA MET A 3 37.04 -43.11 -0.06
C MET A 3 35.88 -42.21 0.36
N GLU A 4 36.26 -41.00 0.72
CA GLU A 4 35.40 -39.88 1.10
C GLU A 4 34.23 -39.69 0.12
N THR A 5 33.01 -39.84 0.64
CA THR A 5 31.80 -39.39 -0.04
C THR A 5 31.81 -37.87 -0.07
N SER A 6 32.32 -37.35 -1.18
CA SER A 6 32.31 -35.94 -1.55
C SER A 6 30.90 -35.33 -1.39
N GLY A 7 30.73 -34.53 -0.32
CA GLY A 7 30.11 -33.19 -0.29
C GLY A 7 28.79 -32.90 -1.03
N GLN A 8 28.01 -33.89 -1.47
CA GLN A 8 26.75 -33.65 -2.16
C GLN A 8 25.61 -33.50 -1.16
N LEU A 9 25.29 -32.25 -0.81
CA LEU A 9 24.02 -31.92 -0.17
C LEU A 9 22.87 -32.50 -1.02
N PRO A 10 21.94 -33.28 -0.43
CA PRO A 10 20.84 -33.90 -1.16
C PRO A 10 20.06 -32.85 -1.97
N GLY A 11 19.61 -33.19 -3.19
CA GLY A 11 18.99 -32.24 -4.12
C GLY A 11 17.86 -31.39 -3.53
N ARG A 12 17.13 -31.95 -2.55
CA ARG A 12 16.13 -31.23 -1.75
C ARG A 12 16.72 -30.04 -0.96
N ARG A 13 17.89 -30.17 -0.36
CA ARG A 13 18.56 -29.07 0.37
C ARG A 13 18.96 -27.94 -0.57
N LYS A 14 19.56 -28.28 -1.72
CA LYS A 14 19.92 -27.28 -2.76
C LYS A 14 18.70 -26.52 -3.27
N PHE A 15 17.59 -27.22 -3.53
CA PHE A 15 16.33 -26.59 -3.93
C PHE A 15 15.78 -25.64 -2.86
N LEU A 16 15.78 -26.06 -1.59
CA LEU A 16 15.31 -25.21 -0.49
C LEU A 16 16.18 -23.96 -0.30
N GLU A 17 17.50 -24.11 -0.44
CA GLU A 17 18.45 -23.00 -0.38
C GLU A 17 18.24 -22.00 -1.52
N GLN A 18 18.13 -22.49 -2.77
CA GLN A 18 17.83 -21.64 -3.93
C GLN A 18 16.47 -20.94 -3.79
N ARG A 19 15.46 -21.63 -3.29
CA ARG A 19 14.14 -21.03 -3.01
C ARG A 19 14.25 -19.93 -1.94
N ALA A 20 15.00 -20.17 -0.87
CA ALA A 20 15.22 -19.16 0.18
C ALA A 20 15.93 -17.92 -0.38
N ILE A 21 16.97 -18.12 -1.19
CA ILE A 21 17.70 -17.02 -1.88
C ILE A 21 16.74 -16.23 -2.78
N LEU A 22 15.94 -16.92 -3.60
CA LEU A 22 14.98 -16.27 -4.50
C LEU A 22 13.91 -15.49 -3.71
N GLN A 23 13.38 -16.09 -2.64
CA GLN A 23 12.37 -15.45 -1.79
C GLN A 23 12.93 -14.21 -1.09
N ASN A 24 14.18 -14.24 -0.62
CA ASN A 24 14.85 -13.09 -0.05
C ASN A 24 15.07 -11.99 -1.10
N SER A 25 15.55 -12.35 -2.30
CA SER A 25 15.74 -11.42 -3.41
C SER A 25 14.43 -10.71 -3.80
N LEU A 26 13.34 -11.47 -3.96
CA LEU A 26 12.02 -10.92 -4.27
C LEU A 26 11.51 -10.00 -3.16
N THR A 27 11.74 -10.36 -1.90
CA THR A 27 11.34 -9.54 -0.76
C THR A 27 12.08 -8.21 -0.77
N LEU A 28 13.39 -8.23 -1.03
CA LEU A 28 14.22 -7.03 -1.16
C LEU A 28 13.77 -6.14 -2.33
N THR A 29 13.53 -6.72 -3.51
CA THR A 29 13.07 -5.96 -4.68
C THR A 29 11.73 -5.28 -4.40
N ARG A 30 10.78 -5.98 -3.77
CA ARG A 30 9.47 -5.41 -3.41
C ARG A 30 9.58 -4.29 -2.39
N ALA A 31 10.44 -4.45 -1.38
CA ALA A 31 10.71 -3.40 -0.40
C ALA A 31 11.29 -2.15 -1.08
N ASN A 32 12.25 -2.32 -1.99
CA ASN A 32 12.86 -1.22 -2.74
C ASN A 32 11.86 -0.50 -3.66
N ASP A 33 11.00 -1.22 -4.37
CA ASP A 33 9.94 -0.62 -5.20
C ASP A 33 8.93 0.13 -4.33
N THR A 34 8.53 -0.44 -3.20
CA THR A 34 7.62 0.20 -2.23
C THR A 34 8.23 1.49 -1.67
N ALA A 35 9.51 1.46 -1.29
CA ALA A 35 10.26 2.62 -0.83
C ALA A 35 10.31 3.73 -1.89
N THR A 36 10.65 3.35 -3.13
CA THR A 36 10.70 4.29 -4.27
C THR A 36 9.35 4.95 -4.53
N ARG A 37 8.25 4.21 -4.39
CA ARG A 37 6.90 4.74 -4.54
C ARG A 37 6.52 5.65 -3.38
N PHE A 38 6.88 5.29 -2.16
CA PHE A 38 6.64 6.12 -0.97
C PHE A 38 7.36 7.46 -1.08
N ASP A 39 8.62 7.48 -1.51
CA ASP A 39 9.40 8.71 -1.64
C ASP A 39 8.78 9.72 -2.62
N ARG A 40 8.02 9.24 -3.61
CA ARG A 40 7.30 10.06 -4.61
C ARG A 40 5.96 10.61 -4.13
N LEU A 41 5.47 10.20 -2.96
CA LEU A 41 4.20 10.69 -2.43
C LEU A 41 4.33 12.14 -1.97
N ASP A 42 3.25 12.90 -2.11
CA ASP A 42 3.11 14.22 -1.51
C ASP A 42 2.94 14.13 0.01
N GLU A 43 3.20 15.24 0.69
CA GLU A 43 3.19 15.31 2.16
C GLU A 43 1.86 14.84 2.77
N THR A 44 0.72 15.14 2.13
CA THR A 44 -0.61 14.73 2.60
C THR A 44 -0.75 13.23 2.63
N ARG A 45 -0.37 12.55 1.54
CA ARG A 45 -0.42 11.08 1.47
C ARG A 45 0.58 10.43 2.43
N LYS A 46 1.78 11.00 2.56
CA LYS A 46 2.77 10.54 3.55
C LYS A 46 2.24 10.62 4.98
N LYS A 47 1.52 11.69 5.34
CA LYS A 47 0.87 11.83 6.65
C LYS A 47 -0.16 10.74 6.90
N VAL A 48 -0.98 10.38 5.91
CA VAL A 48 -1.95 9.28 6.04
C VAL A 48 -1.23 7.97 6.34
N VAL A 49 -0.16 7.67 5.59
CA VAL A 49 0.66 6.47 5.84
C VAL A 49 1.26 6.51 7.25
N PHE A 50 1.77 7.65 7.72
CA PHE A 50 2.33 7.78 9.07
C PHE A 50 1.29 7.59 10.17
N MET A 51 0.07 8.10 9.99
CA MET A 51 -1.02 7.87 10.95
C MET A 51 -1.34 6.38 11.08
N LEU A 52 -1.49 5.69 9.95
CA LEU A 52 -1.72 4.24 9.93
C LEU A 52 -0.54 3.46 10.49
N ALA A 53 0.69 3.88 10.18
CA ALA A 53 1.91 3.27 10.68
C ALA A 53 2.01 3.37 12.21
N ASN A 54 1.81 4.56 12.76
CA ASN A 54 1.88 4.82 14.20
C ASN A 54 0.76 4.12 14.97
N GLU A 55 -0.46 4.14 14.42
CA GLU A 55 -1.61 3.42 14.98
C GLU A 55 -1.34 1.92 15.03
N ALA A 56 -0.81 1.33 13.96
CA ALA A 56 -0.41 -0.08 13.96
C ALA A 56 0.78 -0.37 14.91
N ALA A 57 1.79 0.49 14.93
CA ALA A 57 2.97 0.36 15.78
C ALA A 57 2.63 0.45 17.27
N SER A 58 1.61 1.25 17.65
CA SER A 58 1.14 1.35 19.05
C SER A 58 0.71 0.01 19.65
N ARG A 59 0.37 -0.97 18.81
CA ARG A 59 -0.04 -2.32 19.21
C ARG A 59 1.13 -3.28 19.41
N VAL A 60 2.36 -2.86 19.05
CA VAL A 60 3.57 -3.68 19.09
C VAL A 60 4.58 -3.01 20.02
N ALA A 61 4.91 -3.67 21.12
CA ALA A 61 5.87 -3.14 22.09
C ALA A 61 7.26 -2.91 21.45
N GLY A 62 7.87 -1.76 21.75
CA GLY A 62 9.22 -1.42 21.30
C GLY A 62 9.32 -0.80 19.91
N MET A 63 8.21 -0.59 19.20
CA MET A 63 8.22 0.09 17.90
C MET A 63 8.33 1.61 18.06
N PRO A 64 9.19 2.29 17.28
CA PRO A 64 9.30 3.73 17.29
C PRO A 64 8.05 4.40 16.67
N GLN A 65 7.82 5.67 17.00
CA GLN A 65 6.81 6.47 16.31
C GLN A 65 7.45 7.31 15.21
N LEU A 66 6.79 7.33 14.04
CA LEU A 66 7.14 8.22 12.96
C LEU A 66 6.64 9.63 13.26
N THR A 67 7.55 10.60 13.25
CA THR A 67 7.24 11.99 13.57
C THR A 67 7.25 12.86 12.32
N ARG A 68 6.81 14.13 12.43
CA ARG A 68 6.86 15.09 11.32
C ARG A 68 8.25 15.22 10.68
N ARG A 69 9.32 15.06 11.47
CA ARG A 69 10.71 15.14 10.99
C ARG A 69 11.03 14.09 9.93
N HIS A 70 10.31 12.96 9.93
CA HIS A 70 10.53 11.86 8.99
C HIS A 70 9.75 12.03 7.68
N LEU A 71 8.86 13.03 7.55
CA LEU A 71 8.04 13.20 6.33
C LEU A 71 8.86 13.59 5.10
N ASP A 72 9.87 14.45 5.32
CA ASP A 72 10.75 14.94 4.26
C ASP A 72 11.98 14.04 4.07
N ALA A 73 12.16 13.06 4.96
CA ALA A 73 13.26 12.10 4.90
C ALA A 73 12.98 11.03 3.82
N PRO A 74 13.95 10.72 2.94
CA PRO A 74 13.83 9.59 2.04
C PRO A 74 13.84 8.28 2.83
N PHE A 75 13.13 7.26 2.36
CA PHE A 75 13.00 5.98 3.04
C PHE A 75 14.34 5.40 3.51
N ALA A 76 15.36 5.44 2.65
CA ALA A 76 16.69 4.89 2.93
C ALA A 76 17.44 5.61 4.07
N SER A 77 17.03 6.83 4.44
CA SER A 77 17.62 7.59 5.55
C SER A 77 16.98 7.28 6.92
N LEU A 78 15.83 6.59 6.93
CA LEU A 78 15.18 6.15 8.16
C LEU A 78 15.95 4.96 8.76
N GLY A 79 15.95 4.87 10.09
CA GLY A 79 16.48 3.69 10.78
C GLY A 79 15.67 2.42 10.48
N GLU A 80 16.26 1.25 10.66
CA GLU A 80 15.62 -0.04 10.34
C GLU A 80 14.25 -0.21 11.04
N ALA A 81 14.15 0.19 12.31
CA ALA A 81 12.90 0.14 13.06
C ALA A 81 11.84 1.11 12.52
N GLU A 82 12.25 2.30 12.06
CA GLU A 82 11.36 3.29 11.46
C GLU A 82 10.87 2.83 10.08
N GLN A 83 11.76 2.25 9.28
CA GLN A 83 11.42 1.62 8.00
C GLN A 83 10.39 0.51 8.20
N ALA A 84 10.57 -0.35 9.22
CA ALA A 84 9.63 -1.42 9.54
C ALA A 84 8.25 -0.86 9.91
N VAL A 85 8.19 0.17 10.74
CA VAL A 85 6.93 0.86 11.11
C VAL A 85 6.26 1.47 9.87
N LEU A 86 7.04 2.08 8.98
CA LEU A 86 6.49 2.64 7.74
C LEU A 86 5.87 1.56 6.85
N LEU A 87 6.58 0.45 6.63
CA LEU A 87 6.08 -0.66 5.84
C LEU A 87 4.80 -1.26 6.44
N LEU A 88 4.68 -1.27 7.77
CA LEU A 88 3.46 -1.66 8.46
C LEU A 88 2.29 -0.73 8.13
N GLY A 89 2.52 0.59 8.11
CA GLY A 89 1.50 1.56 7.69
C GLY A 89 1.07 1.38 6.23
N ILE A 90 2.02 1.14 5.32
CA ILE A 90 1.74 0.88 3.91
C ILE A 90 0.92 -0.41 3.76
N LYS A 91 1.27 -1.47 4.51
CA LYS A 91 0.49 -2.70 4.55
C LYS A 91 -0.93 -2.46 5.03
N ARG A 92 -1.12 -1.66 6.10
CA ARG A 92 -2.47 -1.30 6.59
C ARG A 92 -3.28 -0.52 5.57
N LEU A 93 -2.65 0.41 4.85
CA LEU A 93 -3.31 1.14 3.77
C LEU A 93 -3.77 0.19 2.66
N ALA A 94 -2.94 -0.78 2.27
CA ALA A 94 -3.30 -1.77 1.26
C ALA A 94 -4.43 -2.71 1.72
N GLU A 95 -4.40 -3.17 2.98
CA GLU A 95 -5.48 -3.95 3.59
C GLU A 95 -6.79 -3.15 3.63
N PHE A 96 -6.72 -1.88 4.02
CA PHE A 96 -7.88 -0.99 4.04
C PHE A 96 -8.45 -0.79 2.63
N ALA A 97 -7.61 -0.50 1.64
CA ALA A 97 -8.03 -0.35 0.25
C ALA A 97 -8.64 -1.64 -0.33
N ALA A 98 -8.13 -2.82 0.06
CA ALA A 98 -8.69 -4.10 -0.36
C ALA A 98 -10.05 -4.42 0.31
N ALA A 99 -10.27 -3.89 1.51
CA ALA A 99 -11.52 -4.06 2.26
C ALA A 99 -12.60 -3.04 1.87
N LEU A 100 -12.20 -1.91 1.26
CA LEU A 100 -13.16 -0.94 0.75
C LEU A 100 -13.89 -1.53 -0.47
N PRO A 101 -15.24 -1.48 -0.50
CA PRO A 101 -15.97 -1.82 -1.70
C PRO A 101 -15.55 -0.87 -2.84
N TRP A 102 -15.30 -1.45 -4.01
CA TRP A 102 -14.92 -0.70 -5.22
C TRP A 102 -16.03 0.26 -5.68
N GLU A 103 -17.27 -0.08 -5.35
CA GLU A 103 -18.42 0.80 -5.47
C GLU A 103 -18.63 1.46 -4.11
N PHE A 104 -18.25 2.73 -4.00
CA PHE A 104 -19.02 3.58 -3.10
C PHE A 104 -20.45 3.52 -3.62
N GLU A 105 -21.43 3.11 -2.80
CA GLU A 105 -22.82 3.42 -3.12
C GLU A 105 -22.83 4.90 -3.49
N ASP A 106 -23.22 5.21 -4.74
CA ASP A 106 -23.31 6.56 -5.28
C ASP A 106 -24.26 7.37 -4.39
N TYR A 107 -23.79 7.86 -3.24
CA TYR A 107 -24.57 8.63 -2.27
C TYR A 107 -24.88 10.03 -2.82
N ALA A 108 -24.45 10.33 -4.05
CA ALA A 108 -24.63 11.61 -4.71
C ALA A 108 -24.64 11.53 -6.25
N ALA A 109 -25.25 10.50 -6.84
CA ALA A 109 -25.75 10.68 -8.20
C ALA A 109 -27.24 11.03 -8.09
N PRO A 110 -27.65 12.31 -8.27
CA PRO A 110 -29.05 12.71 -8.40
C PRO A 110 -29.55 12.20 -9.76
N ARG A 111 -29.50 10.90 -10.03
CA ARG A 111 -30.00 10.36 -11.30
C ARG A 111 -31.49 10.67 -11.41
N ALA A 112 -32.23 10.65 -10.29
CA ALA A 112 -33.63 11.05 -10.27
C ALA A 112 -33.84 12.52 -10.63
N GLU A 113 -33.06 13.46 -10.08
CA GLU A 113 -33.20 14.89 -10.41
C GLU A 113 -32.71 15.21 -11.83
N ILE A 114 -31.59 14.61 -12.27
CA ILE A 114 -31.05 14.80 -13.62
C ILE A 114 -32.00 14.19 -14.66
N GLN A 115 -32.62 13.04 -14.37
CA GLN A 115 -33.64 12.42 -15.23
C GLN A 115 -34.94 13.23 -15.22
N ALA A 116 -35.37 13.77 -14.07
CA ALA A 116 -36.54 14.64 -13.98
C ALA A 116 -36.36 15.98 -14.71
N MET A 117 -35.14 16.52 -14.78
CA MET A 117 -34.86 17.69 -15.63
C MET A 117 -34.87 17.34 -17.12
N ARG A 118 -34.52 16.11 -17.48
CA ARG A 118 -34.50 15.63 -18.88
C ARG A 118 -35.90 15.28 -19.39
N ASP A 119 -36.77 14.79 -18.51
CA ASP A 119 -38.15 14.39 -18.81
C ASP A 119 -39.14 15.57 -18.72
N LYS A 120 -38.67 16.79 -18.41
CA LYS A 120 -39.51 17.99 -18.48
C LYS A 120 -39.97 18.21 -19.93
N PRO A 121 -41.30 18.24 -20.18
CA PRO A 121 -41.82 18.61 -21.49
C PRO A 121 -41.37 20.03 -21.83
N VAL A 122 -40.97 20.25 -23.10
CA VAL A 122 -40.69 21.59 -23.60
C VAL A 122 -41.96 22.41 -23.47
N GLU A 123 -41.90 23.53 -22.72
CA GLU A 123 -43.04 24.45 -22.62
C GLU A 123 -43.42 24.92 -24.04
N PRO A 124 -44.72 24.90 -24.38
CA PRO A 124 -45.15 25.38 -25.68
C PRO A 124 -44.77 26.84 -25.80
N LYS A 125 -43.98 27.17 -26.84
CA LYS A 125 -43.73 28.56 -27.23
C LYS A 125 -45.09 29.21 -27.49
N ASN A 126 -45.50 30.10 -26.60
CA ASN A 126 -46.59 31.02 -26.91
C ASN A 126 -46.24 31.74 -28.22
N PRO A 127 -47.16 31.83 -29.20
CA PRO A 127 -46.91 32.63 -30.38
C PRO A 127 -46.85 34.10 -29.95
N THR A 128 -45.69 34.71 -30.14
CA THR A 128 -45.54 36.16 -30.13
C THR A 128 -46.40 36.75 -31.25
N ASN A 129 -47.41 37.51 -30.87
CA ASN A 129 -47.94 38.67 -31.62
C ASN A 129 -48.57 39.63 -30.62
#